data_AF-A0A2T7CVL2-F1
#
_entry.id   AF-A0A2T7CVL2-F1
#
_cell.length_a   1.000
_cell.length_b   1.000
_cell.length_c   1.000
_cell.angle_alpha   90.00
_cell.angle_beta   90.00
_cell.angle_gamma   90.00
#
_symmetry.space_group_name_H-M   'P 1'
#
loop_
_entity.id
_entity.type
_entity.pdbx_description
1 polymer ?
#
loop_
_entity_poly.entity_id
_entity_poly.type
_entity_poly.pdbx_seq_one_letter_code
_entity_poly.pdbx_strand_id
1 'polypeptide(L)'
;MAHCNLLVAIAAVVLFLAVGTEASGGIGFNLHHRFSPVVRQWMEARGHAPGSSWLLPGDAPKGSREYYSALLRHDRAVFARRRGLANADGQSTLTFADGNATRLDTYEYLHYAEVEVGTPSSKFLVALDTGSDLFWLPCECKVCAKTGNTTTGLPYSPSQSSTSKTVPCGHPLCERPDACGAVGTGNSSSCPYEVKYVSVNTGSSGVLVQDVLHLVDGGGKAVQAPIVFGCGQVQTGHFLRGAADGGLMGLGMDKVSVPSALASSGLVASDSFSMCFSRDGVGRINFGDAGSPDQAETPFIAAGSLQHPYYNISVGAITVDSKAMAVEFTAIVDSGTSFTYLNDPAYTLLTTNFNSRVSEARDTYGSGYEKFEYCYRLSPGQTSMRRLPAMSLTTKGGAVFPMTWPIIPVLASTNGGPYHPIGYCLGVIKNRISSTDDATIGQNFMTGLKVVFDRRRSVLGWEKFDCYKDAKMQDGGSPDTSLGSPAGDDSTPGSPNGDYVPYVPLPWENNATDGPYYPGGVPLTWPARSGSGSSSRASFGVLLSLILLHVLVVISVAW
;
A
#
# COMPACT_ATOMS: atom_id res chain seq x y z
N MET A 1 79.56 -5.82 48.03
CA MET A 1 78.88 -4.64 47.47
C MET A 1 77.37 -4.84 47.55
N ALA A 2 76.80 -4.54 48.71
CA ALA A 2 75.49 -5.00 49.17
C ALA A 2 74.27 -4.40 48.44
N HIS A 3 74.47 -3.47 47.50
CA HIS A 3 73.39 -2.91 46.67
C HIS A 3 73.31 -3.49 45.25
N CYS A 4 74.24 -4.35 44.84
CA CYS A 4 74.19 -4.99 43.52
C CYS A 4 73.48 -6.36 43.54
N ASN A 5 73.51 -7.07 44.68
CA ASN A 5 72.88 -8.39 44.81
C ASN A 5 71.35 -8.34 45.00
N LEU A 6 70.81 -7.21 45.44
CA LEU A 6 69.35 -7.05 45.63
C LEU A 6 68.62 -6.83 44.29
N LEU A 7 69.25 -6.13 43.34
CA LEU A 7 68.67 -5.89 42.01
C LEU A 7 68.68 -7.16 41.14
N VAL A 8 69.71 -8.01 41.27
CA VAL A 8 69.77 -9.30 40.56
C VAL A 8 68.75 -10.29 41.15
N ALA A 9 68.52 -10.28 42.46
CA ALA A 9 67.50 -11.11 43.09
C ALA A 9 66.06 -10.70 42.69
N ILE A 10 65.78 -9.40 42.58
CA ILE A 10 64.47 -8.90 42.13
C ILE A 10 64.25 -9.23 40.64
N ALA A 11 65.27 -9.09 39.80
CA ALA A 11 65.17 -9.47 38.38
C ALA A 11 64.92 -10.97 38.18
N ALA A 12 65.53 -11.83 39.00
CA ALA A 12 65.32 -13.28 38.94
C ALA A 12 63.92 -13.70 39.41
N VAL A 13 63.34 -13.04 40.42
CA VAL A 13 61.97 -13.29 40.88
C VAL A 13 60.93 -12.82 39.85
N VAL A 14 61.19 -11.72 39.15
CA VAL A 14 60.32 -11.27 38.03
C VAL A 14 60.44 -12.22 36.83
N LEU A 15 61.61 -12.80 36.56
CA LEU A 15 61.77 -13.80 35.49
C LEU A 15 61.15 -15.16 35.84
N PHE A 16 61.15 -15.57 37.11
CA PHE A 16 60.49 -16.81 37.57
C PHE A 16 58.96 -16.68 37.67
N LEU A 17 58.42 -15.47 37.87
CA LEU A 17 56.99 -15.20 37.71
C LEU A 17 56.56 -15.07 36.23
N ALA A 18 57.52 -14.95 35.30
CA ALA A 18 57.26 -14.91 33.85
C ALA A 18 57.41 -16.28 33.17
N VAL A 19 57.89 -17.32 33.87
CA VAL A 19 58.01 -18.70 33.36
C VAL A 19 57.28 -19.64 34.32
N GLY A 20 55.95 -19.56 34.32
CA GLY A 20 55.16 -20.33 35.27
C GLY A 20 53.66 -20.24 35.08
N THR A 21 53.20 -20.20 33.83
CA THR A 21 51.97 -20.85 33.30
C THR A 21 51.70 -20.26 31.92
N GLU A 22 52.14 -20.93 30.87
CA GLU A 22 51.44 -20.86 29.58
C GLU A 22 50.06 -21.50 29.78
N ALA A 23 49.16 -20.76 30.39
CA ALA A 23 47.75 -20.87 30.13
C ALA A 23 47.39 -19.56 29.43
N SER A 24 47.70 -19.47 28.14
CA SER A 24 47.11 -18.47 27.26
C SER A 24 45.62 -18.78 27.15
N GLY A 25 44.87 -18.51 28.21
CA GLY A 25 43.43 -18.39 28.20
C GLY A 25 43.09 -17.13 27.41
N GLY A 26 43.29 -17.20 26.09
CA GLY A 26 42.78 -16.19 25.19
C GLY A 26 41.27 -16.14 25.38
N ILE A 27 40.73 -14.96 25.63
CA ILE A 27 39.29 -14.74 25.59
C ILE A 27 38.87 -14.99 24.14
N GLY A 28 38.39 -16.20 23.88
CA GLY A 28 37.86 -16.61 22.59
C GLY A 28 36.39 -16.23 22.50
N PHE A 29 36.03 -15.45 21.50
CA PHE A 29 34.62 -15.18 21.20
C PHE A 29 34.13 -16.20 20.17
N ASN A 30 33.20 -17.05 20.55
CA ASN A 30 32.48 -17.90 19.60
C ASN A 30 31.25 -17.14 19.09
N LEU A 31 31.26 -16.85 17.79
CA LEU A 31 30.15 -16.18 17.13
C LEU A 31 29.06 -17.19 16.77
N HIS A 32 27.87 -17.00 17.33
CA HIS A 32 26.72 -17.86 17.10
C HIS A 32 25.56 -17.07 16.49
N HIS A 33 25.09 -17.48 15.30
CA HIS A 33 23.92 -16.87 14.68
C HIS A 33 22.62 -17.37 15.35
N ARG A 34 21.49 -16.67 15.13
CA ARG A 34 20.19 -16.93 15.78
C ARG A 34 19.71 -18.39 15.71
N PHE A 35 19.87 -19.05 14.55
CA PHE A 35 19.49 -20.45 14.37
C PHE A 35 20.59 -21.47 14.71
N SER A 36 21.67 -21.04 15.37
CA SER A 36 22.76 -21.97 15.71
C SER A 36 22.30 -22.92 16.82
N PRO A 37 22.83 -24.16 16.85
CA PRO A 37 22.47 -25.14 17.89
C PRO A 37 22.66 -24.59 19.31
N VAL A 38 23.73 -23.83 19.53
CA VAL A 38 24.06 -23.23 20.83
C VAL A 38 23.00 -22.22 21.27
N VAL A 39 22.57 -21.32 20.37
CA VAL A 39 21.52 -20.33 20.68
C VAL A 39 20.16 -21.01 20.87
N ARG A 40 19.86 -22.05 20.08
CA ARG A 40 18.61 -22.81 20.21
C ARG A 40 18.52 -23.51 21.57
N GLN A 41 19.55 -24.24 21.97
CA GLN A 41 19.61 -24.90 23.29
C GLN A 41 19.51 -23.89 24.45
N TRP A 42 20.18 -22.74 24.33
CA TRP A 42 20.10 -21.68 25.34
C TRP A 42 18.69 -21.10 25.49
N MET A 43 17.93 -20.97 24.40
CA MET A 43 16.55 -20.47 24.42
C MET A 43 15.55 -21.51 24.93
N GLU A 44 15.72 -22.77 24.56
CA GLU A 44 14.91 -23.90 25.06
C GLU A 44 15.06 -24.04 26.58
N ALA A 45 16.27 -23.88 27.11
CA ALA A 45 16.55 -23.87 28.55
C ALA A 45 15.84 -22.72 29.31
N ARG A 46 15.34 -21.70 28.61
CA ARG A 46 14.62 -20.55 29.18
C ARG A 46 13.11 -20.58 28.94
N GLY A 47 12.56 -21.73 28.52
CA GLY A 47 11.12 -21.95 28.45
C GLY A 47 10.44 -21.41 27.19
N HIS A 48 11.20 -21.08 26.13
CA HIS A 48 10.61 -20.72 24.85
C HIS A 48 10.20 -21.99 24.06
N ALA A 49 8.88 -22.20 23.93
CA ALA A 49 8.30 -23.38 23.28
C ALA A 49 8.38 -23.35 21.72
N PRO A 50 8.31 -24.53 21.06
CA PRO A 50 8.16 -24.62 19.61
C PRO A 50 6.85 -23.96 19.15
N GLY A 51 6.91 -23.00 18.22
CA GLY A 51 5.74 -22.33 17.63
C GLY A 51 5.73 -20.80 17.72
N SER A 52 6.73 -20.18 18.36
CA SER A 52 6.90 -18.72 18.35
C SER A 52 7.56 -18.21 17.04
N SER A 53 7.47 -16.90 16.77
CA SER A 53 8.08 -16.14 15.64
C SER A 53 9.62 -16.31 15.44
N TRP A 54 10.23 -17.22 16.18
CA TRP A 54 11.66 -17.51 16.24
C TRP A 54 12.09 -18.78 15.49
N LEU A 55 11.15 -19.59 15.02
CA LEU A 55 11.47 -20.78 14.23
C LEU A 55 11.66 -20.44 12.74
N LEU A 56 12.56 -21.18 12.09
CA LEU A 56 12.58 -21.29 10.63
C LEU A 56 11.20 -21.75 10.17
N PRO A 57 10.60 -21.17 9.12
CA PRO A 57 9.36 -21.70 8.55
C PRO A 57 9.63 -23.14 8.10
N GLY A 58 9.08 -24.13 8.83
CA GLY A 58 9.16 -25.57 8.55
C GLY A 58 10.57 -26.12 8.40
N ASP A 59 11.18 -26.62 9.49
CA ASP A 59 12.35 -27.53 9.54
C ASP A 59 13.40 -27.42 8.41
N ALA A 60 13.67 -26.22 7.91
CA ALA A 60 14.53 -26.00 6.77
C ALA A 60 15.96 -26.49 7.10
N PRO A 61 16.52 -27.44 6.33
CA PRO A 61 17.85 -27.96 6.61
C PRO A 61 18.90 -26.85 6.61
N LYS A 62 19.85 -26.92 7.55
CA LYS A 62 20.98 -25.99 7.57
C LYS A 62 21.67 -25.99 6.20
N GLY A 63 21.77 -24.81 5.59
CA GLY A 63 22.36 -24.63 4.27
C GLY A 63 21.36 -24.52 3.11
N SER A 64 20.06 -24.68 3.35
CA SER A 64 19.04 -24.46 2.32
C SER A 64 18.86 -22.95 2.01
N ARG A 65 18.20 -22.66 0.87
CA ARG A 65 17.89 -21.28 0.48
C ARG A 65 16.96 -20.60 1.50
N GLU A 66 16.03 -21.36 2.06
CA GLU A 66 15.05 -20.94 3.07
C GLU A 66 15.75 -20.62 4.40
N TYR A 67 16.76 -21.40 4.75
CA TYR A 67 17.60 -21.18 5.93
C TYR A 67 18.34 -19.83 5.86
N TYR A 68 19.01 -19.55 4.74
CA TYR A 68 19.73 -18.29 4.56
C TYR A 68 18.80 -17.08 4.36
N SER A 69 17.64 -17.26 3.72
CA SER A 69 16.65 -16.19 3.55
C SER A 69 16.02 -15.76 4.87
N ALA A 70 15.81 -16.69 5.81
CA ALA A 70 15.35 -16.39 7.16
C ALA A 70 16.41 -15.63 7.98
N LEU A 71 17.70 -16.02 7.84
CA LEU A 71 18.81 -15.32 8.51
C LEU A 71 18.93 -13.87 8.01
N LEU A 72 18.90 -13.69 6.68
CA LEU A 72 18.99 -12.37 6.04
C LEU A 72 17.82 -11.45 6.41
N ARG A 73 16.59 -11.98 6.49
CA ARG A 73 15.42 -11.23 6.95
C ARG A 73 15.57 -10.73 8.39
N HIS A 74 16.10 -11.57 9.27
CA HIS A 74 16.35 -11.18 10.66
C HIS A 74 17.45 -10.12 10.76
N ASP A 75 18.57 -10.30 10.06
CA ASP A 75 19.67 -9.35 10.08
C ASP A 75 19.22 -7.97 9.60
N ARG A 76 18.44 -7.92 8.50
CA ARG A 76 17.79 -6.68 8.04
C ARG A 76 16.88 -6.06 9.09
N ALA A 77 16.08 -6.87 9.80
CA ALA A 77 15.20 -6.37 10.86
C ALA A 77 15.95 -5.83 12.09
N VAL A 78 17.10 -6.42 12.44
CA VAL A 78 17.96 -5.93 13.54
C VAL A 78 18.70 -4.66 13.13
N PHE A 79 19.21 -4.60 11.91
CA PHE A 79 19.82 -3.38 11.35
C PHE A 79 18.82 -2.22 11.30
N ALA A 80 17.57 -2.48 10.91
CA ALA A 80 16.52 -1.47 10.91
C ALA A 80 16.16 -1.00 12.33
N ARG A 81 16.10 -1.89 13.34
CA ARG A 81 15.88 -1.49 14.75
C ARG A 81 17.03 -0.67 15.31
N ARG A 82 18.28 -0.98 14.95
CA ARG A 82 19.44 -0.20 15.40
C ARG A 82 19.50 1.19 14.75
N ARG A 83 19.01 1.34 13.50
CA ARG A 83 18.79 2.67 12.90
C ARG A 83 17.56 3.39 13.48
N GLY A 84 16.49 2.65 13.79
CA GLY A 84 15.29 3.21 14.45
C GLY A 84 15.56 3.72 15.86
N LEU A 85 16.51 3.12 16.60
CA LEU A 85 16.97 3.61 17.91
C LEU A 85 17.92 4.81 17.80
N ALA A 86 18.57 5.01 16.65
CA ALA A 86 19.40 6.20 16.38
C ALA A 86 18.56 7.39 15.88
N ASN A 87 17.34 7.15 15.40
CA ASN A 87 16.40 8.14 14.87
C ASN A 87 15.12 8.22 15.72
N ALA A 88 15.27 8.26 17.05
CA ALA A 88 14.14 8.48 17.96
C ALA A 88 13.56 9.91 17.89
N ASP A 89 14.03 10.76 16.97
CA ASP A 89 13.63 12.17 16.83
C ASP A 89 13.21 12.55 15.39
N GLY A 90 12.77 11.57 14.59
CA GLY A 90 12.32 11.84 13.22
C GLY A 90 12.18 10.56 12.41
N GLN A 91 10.99 9.99 12.42
CA GLN A 91 10.61 8.91 11.51
C GLN A 91 10.84 9.43 10.08
N SER A 92 11.77 8.85 9.31
CA SER A 92 12.08 9.35 7.95
C SER A 92 10.98 8.95 6.96
N THR A 93 9.79 9.49 7.19
CA THR A 93 8.67 9.41 6.27
C THR A 93 8.89 10.40 5.14
N LEU A 94 8.37 10.06 3.97
CA LEU A 94 8.33 10.95 2.81
C LEU A 94 6.89 11.25 2.44
N THR A 95 6.68 12.45 1.95
CA THR A 95 5.40 12.93 1.42
C THR A 95 5.65 13.58 0.06
N PHE A 96 4.61 13.92 -0.70
CA PHE A 96 4.80 14.60 -1.98
C PHE A 96 5.31 16.03 -1.77
N ALA A 97 5.81 16.67 -2.83
CA ALA A 97 6.38 18.02 -2.74
C ALA A 97 5.43 19.05 -2.08
N ASP A 98 4.12 18.95 -2.33
CA ASP A 98 3.08 19.78 -1.71
C ASP A 98 2.55 19.23 -0.37
N GLY A 99 3.22 18.22 0.19
CA GLY A 99 2.87 17.57 1.44
C GLY A 99 2.14 16.23 1.28
N ASN A 100 1.53 15.77 2.37
CA ASN A 100 0.82 14.48 2.41
C ASN A 100 -0.68 14.58 2.12
N ALA A 101 -1.21 15.77 1.85
CA ALA A 101 -2.63 15.94 1.64
C ALA A 101 -3.11 15.22 0.36
N THR A 102 -4.20 14.47 0.52
CA THR A 102 -4.95 13.89 -0.60
C THR A 102 -6.36 14.43 -0.58
N ARG A 103 -7.03 14.45 -1.73
CA ARG A 103 -8.41 14.91 -1.84
C ARG A 103 -9.25 13.88 -2.58
N LEU A 104 -10.48 13.70 -2.12
CA LEU A 104 -11.48 12.94 -2.86
C LEU A 104 -11.80 13.68 -4.15
N ASP A 105 -11.61 13.01 -5.28
CA ASP A 105 -12.17 13.49 -6.53
C ASP A 105 -13.58 12.94 -6.70
N THR A 106 -14.41 13.80 -7.27
CA THR A 106 -15.84 13.60 -7.30
C THR A 106 -16.32 12.73 -8.45
N TYR A 107 -15.48 12.49 -9.47
CA TYR A 107 -15.85 11.66 -10.62
C TYR A 107 -15.98 10.18 -10.25
N GLU A 108 -15.08 9.65 -9.40
CA GLU A 108 -15.04 8.23 -9.03
C GLU A 108 -15.08 7.94 -7.53
N TYR A 109 -15.20 8.94 -6.65
CA TYR A 109 -15.09 8.77 -5.19
C TYR A 109 -13.76 8.14 -4.76
N LEU A 110 -12.68 8.41 -5.49
CA LEU A 110 -11.32 7.96 -5.18
C LEU A 110 -10.49 9.11 -4.63
N HIS A 111 -9.50 8.81 -3.81
CA HIS A 111 -8.53 9.82 -3.36
C HIS A 111 -7.42 10.01 -4.39
N TYR A 112 -7.11 11.28 -4.61
CA TYR A 112 -6.06 11.74 -5.48
C TYR A 112 -5.00 12.51 -4.70
N ALA A 113 -3.76 12.45 -5.18
CA ALA A 113 -2.66 13.26 -4.68
C ALA A 113 -2.09 14.15 -5.78
N GLU A 114 -1.63 15.34 -5.39
CA GLU A 114 -0.82 16.18 -6.27
C GLU A 114 0.62 15.70 -6.22
N VAL A 115 1.19 15.38 -7.39
CA VAL A 115 2.54 14.87 -7.53
C VAL A 115 3.33 15.69 -8.53
N GLU A 116 4.64 15.80 -8.31
CA GLU A 116 5.54 16.56 -9.15
C GLU A 116 6.55 15.65 -9.85
N VAL A 117 6.60 15.70 -11.18
CA VAL A 117 7.48 14.85 -12.01
C VAL A 117 8.28 15.67 -13.02
N GLY A 118 9.55 15.30 -13.21
CA GLY A 118 10.45 15.86 -14.24
C GLY A 118 11.35 17.01 -13.79
N THR A 119 12.19 17.50 -14.69
CA THR A 119 13.08 18.66 -14.46
C THR A 119 13.07 19.63 -15.65
N PRO A 120 12.43 20.81 -15.56
CA PRO A 120 11.69 21.33 -14.40
C PRO A 120 10.47 20.47 -14.03
N SER A 121 10.05 20.51 -12.78
CA SER A 121 8.92 19.70 -12.31
C SER A 121 7.59 20.20 -12.89
N SER A 122 6.69 19.26 -13.18
CA SER A 122 5.31 19.51 -13.58
C SER A 122 4.36 18.79 -12.62
N LYS A 123 3.22 19.43 -12.32
CA LYS A 123 2.23 18.92 -11.36
C LYS A 123 1.14 18.09 -12.04
N PHE A 124 0.80 16.98 -11.41
CA PHE A 124 -0.23 16.05 -11.86
C PHE A 124 -1.11 15.66 -10.68
N LEU A 125 -2.43 15.59 -10.91
CA LEU A 125 -3.37 15.05 -9.93
C LEU A 125 -3.63 13.58 -10.27
N VAL A 126 -3.16 12.67 -9.43
CA VAL A 126 -3.15 11.23 -9.74
C VAL A 126 -4.00 10.44 -8.76
N ALA A 127 -4.77 9.47 -9.27
CA ALA A 127 -5.52 8.55 -8.43
C ALA A 127 -4.58 7.63 -7.65
N LEU A 128 -4.88 7.35 -6.38
CA LEU A 128 -4.08 6.47 -5.53
C LEU A 128 -4.67 5.05 -5.53
N ASP A 129 -3.92 4.08 -6.03
CA ASP A 129 -4.43 2.74 -6.30
C ASP A 129 -3.55 1.64 -5.70
N THR A 130 -3.99 1.02 -4.60
CA THR A 130 -3.33 -0.15 -4.01
C THR A 130 -3.66 -1.47 -4.72
N GLY A 131 -4.61 -1.47 -5.66
CA GLY A 131 -5.00 -2.58 -6.51
C GLY A 131 -4.18 -2.74 -7.79
N SER A 132 -3.22 -1.85 -8.06
CA SER A 132 -2.28 -1.97 -9.19
C SER A 132 -0.86 -1.52 -8.85
N ASP A 133 0.12 -1.92 -9.67
CA ASP A 133 1.54 -1.69 -9.41
C ASP A 133 2.11 -0.45 -10.13
N LEU A 134 1.65 -0.16 -11.35
CA LEU A 134 2.30 0.82 -12.23
C LEU A 134 1.77 2.24 -11.98
N PHE A 135 2.66 3.18 -11.66
CA PHE A 135 2.38 4.60 -11.84
C PHE A 135 2.41 4.95 -13.33
N TRP A 136 1.41 5.65 -13.84
CA TRP A 136 1.40 6.19 -15.20
C TRP A 136 0.79 7.59 -15.26
N LEU A 137 1.27 8.38 -16.23
CA LEU A 137 0.77 9.70 -16.55
C LEU A 137 0.32 9.76 -18.01
N PRO A 138 -0.77 10.48 -18.35
CA PRO A 138 -1.07 10.80 -19.74
C PRO A 138 0.13 11.52 -20.35
N CYS A 139 0.60 11.04 -21.50
CA CYS A 139 1.86 11.48 -22.08
C CYS A 139 1.86 11.24 -23.58
N GLU A 140 2.29 12.25 -24.35
CA GLU A 140 2.30 12.19 -25.83
C GLU A 140 1.01 11.58 -26.41
N CYS A 141 -0.12 12.08 -25.91
CA CYS A 141 -1.40 11.42 -26.04
C CYS A 141 -1.79 11.18 -27.50
N LYS A 142 -2.07 9.92 -27.85
CA LYS A 142 -2.65 9.49 -29.13
C LYS A 142 -4.16 9.31 -29.01
N VAL A 143 -4.60 8.66 -27.94
CA VAL A 143 -6.01 8.42 -27.61
C VAL A 143 -6.17 8.52 -26.10
N CYS A 144 -6.67 9.64 -25.59
CA CYS A 144 -6.92 9.86 -24.16
C CYS A 144 -8.21 10.66 -23.97
N ALA A 145 -8.62 10.87 -22.72
CA ALA A 145 -9.66 11.85 -22.43
C ALA A 145 -9.34 13.18 -23.13
N LYS A 146 -10.38 13.81 -23.70
CA LYS A 146 -10.24 15.21 -24.09
C LYS A 146 -10.06 15.98 -22.80
N THR A 147 -8.87 16.52 -22.55
CA THR A 147 -8.68 17.57 -21.56
C THR A 147 -9.62 18.70 -21.98
N GLY A 148 -10.77 18.78 -21.31
CA GLY A 148 -11.67 19.90 -21.43
C GLY A 148 -10.95 21.17 -20.99
N ASN A 149 -11.66 22.29 -20.96
CA ASN A 149 -11.16 23.56 -20.43
C ASN A 149 -10.90 23.52 -18.89
N THR A 150 -10.64 22.33 -18.34
CA THR A 150 -10.37 22.05 -16.94
C THR A 150 -8.91 22.34 -16.65
N THR A 151 -8.68 22.99 -15.52
CA THR A 151 -7.39 23.46 -14.98
C THR A 151 -6.39 22.36 -14.62
N THR A 152 -6.63 21.11 -15.03
CA THR A 152 -5.73 19.97 -14.84
C THR A 152 -4.62 20.01 -15.89
N GLY A 153 -3.36 20.01 -15.44
CA GLY A 153 -2.17 20.33 -16.23
C GLY A 153 -2.03 19.55 -17.54
N LEU A 154 -1.24 20.13 -18.47
CA LEU A 154 -0.89 19.50 -19.74
C LEU A 154 -0.34 18.08 -19.53
N PRO A 155 -0.58 17.14 -20.46
CA PRO A 155 0.03 15.81 -20.42
C PRO A 155 1.55 15.88 -20.22
N TYR A 156 2.11 14.90 -19.50
CA TYR A 156 3.55 14.80 -19.29
C TYR A 156 4.28 14.71 -20.64
N SER A 157 5.37 15.46 -20.78
CA SER A 157 6.18 15.50 -22.00
C SER A 157 7.63 15.12 -21.70
N PRO A 158 8.07 13.91 -22.10
CA PRO A 158 9.44 13.44 -21.87
C PRO A 158 10.50 14.39 -22.44
N SER A 159 10.21 15.08 -23.55
CA SER A 159 11.14 16.00 -24.22
C SER A 159 11.31 17.34 -23.50
N GLN A 160 10.38 17.68 -22.59
CA GLN A 160 10.44 18.92 -21.79
C GLN A 160 11.13 18.71 -20.44
N SER A 161 11.47 17.48 -20.09
CA SER A 161 12.21 17.15 -18.86
C SER A 161 13.64 16.77 -19.18
N SER A 162 14.59 17.53 -18.63
CA SER A 162 16.04 17.28 -18.76
C SER A 162 16.53 16.02 -18.04
N THR A 163 15.72 15.46 -17.13
CA THR A 163 16.03 14.23 -16.39
C THR A 163 15.33 12.98 -16.93
N SER A 164 14.42 13.16 -17.89
CA SER A 164 13.69 12.07 -18.54
C SER A 164 14.63 11.16 -19.33
N LYS A 165 14.44 9.84 -19.16
CA LYS A 165 15.18 8.80 -19.87
C LYS A 165 14.24 7.72 -20.37
N THR A 166 14.45 7.28 -21.60
CA THR A 166 13.78 6.10 -22.14
C THR A 166 14.20 4.85 -21.37
N VAL A 167 13.24 4.00 -21.01
CA VAL A 167 13.51 2.69 -20.43
C VAL A 167 13.67 1.68 -21.57
N PRO A 168 14.86 1.08 -21.79
CA PRO A 168 15.06 0.12 -22.86
C PRO A 168 14.43 -1.23 -22.54
N CYS A 169 14.15 -2.04 -23.55
CA CYS A 169 13.56 -3.38 -23.37
C CYS A 169 14.41 -4.38 -22.57
N GLY A 170 15.74 -4.18 -22.52
CA GLY A 170 16.61 -4.97 -21.65
C GLY A 170 16.57 -4.56 -20.17
N HIS A 171 15.78 -3.54 -19.82
CA HIS A 171 15.69 -3.06 -18.45
C HIS A 171 14.99 -4.09 -17.55
N PRO A 172 15.44 -4.31 -16.29
CA PRO A 172 14.84 -5.31 -15.39
C PRO A 172 13.37 -5.10 -15.03
N LEU A 173 12.84 -3.88 -15.22
CA LEU A 173 11.44 -3.54 -15.01
C LEU A 173 10.59 -3.65 -16.29
N CYS A 174 11.17 -4.12 -17.40
CA CYS A 174 10.42 -4.35 -18.63
C CYS A 174 9.76 -5.73 -18.59
N GLU A 175 8.44 -5.77 -18.37
CA GLU A 175 7.67 -7.02 -18.29
C GLU A 175 7.32 -7.62 -19.65
N ARG A 176 7.37 -6.81 -20.71
CA ARG A 176 7.03 -7.21 -22.08
C ARG A 176 8.20 -7.07 -23.06
N PRO A 177 9.36 -7.71 -22.80
CA PRO A 177 10.51 -7.64 -23.69
C PRO A 177 10.24 -8.31 -25.05
N ASP A 178 9.25 -9.21 -25.12
CA ASP A 178 8.77 -9.86 -26.34
C ASP A 178 8.05 -8.89 -27.29
N ALA A 179 7.28 -7.95 -26.73
CA ALA A 179 6.56 -6.92 -27.49
C ALA A 179 7.50 -5.84 -28.08
N CYS A 180 8.76 -5.83 -27.68
CA CYS A 180 9.77 -4.90 -28.18
C CYS A 180 10.19 -5.15 -29.63
N GLY A 181 10.15 -6.41 -30.09
CA GLY A 181 10.50 -6.78 -31.46
C GLY A 181 9.58 -6.18 -32.53
N ALA A 182 8.39 -5.72 -32.14
CA ALA A 182 7.44 -5.05 -33.02
C ALA A 182 7.77 -3.56 -33.27
N VAL A 183 8.69 -2.97 -32.49
CA VAL A 183 9.02 -1.52 -32.51
C VAL A 183 10.42 -1.23 -33.09
N GLY A 184 11.21 -2.26 -33.43
CA GLY A 184 12.48 -2.11 -34.15
C GLY A 184 13.51 -3.17 -33.79
N THR A 185 14.50 -3.39 -34.66
CA THR A 185 15.57 -4.38 -34.43
C THR A 185 16.65 -3.80 -33.50
N GLY A 186 16.62 -4.15 -32.21
CA GLY A 186 17.78 -4.00 -31.31
C GLY A 186 17.43 -3.68 -29.84
N ASN A 187 18.42 -3.80 -28.94
CA ASN A 187 18.35 -3.46 -27.51
C ASN A 187 18.05 -1.98 -27.18
N SER A 188 17.67 -1.18 -28.18
CA SER A 188 17.46 0.27 -28.13
C SER A 188 15.98 0.70 -28.24
N SER A 189 15.03 -0.24 -28.35
CA SER A 189 13.60 0.09 -28.35
C SER A 189 13.10 0.41 -26.94
N SER A 190 12.21 1.41 -26.82
CA SER A 190 11.51 1.74 -25.58
C SER A 190 10.66 0.55 -25.12
N CYS A 191 10.70 0.23 -23.83
CA CYS A 191 9.91 -0.85 -23.26
C CYS A 191 8.41 -0.52 -23.32
N PRO A 192 7.57 -1.29 -24.02
CA PRO A 192 6.14 -1.08 -24.03
C PRO A 192 5.50 -1.57 -22.72
N TYR A 193 4.41 -0.93 -22.33
CA TYR A 193 3.57 -1.42 -21.23
C TYR A 193 2.09 -1.38 -21.63
N GLU A 194 1.31 -2.22 -20.95
CA GLU A 194 -0.15 -2.24 -21.03
C GLU A 194 -0.67 -2.67 -19.66
N VAL A 195 -1.57 -1.87 -19.08
CA VAL A 195 -2.25 -2.18 -17.82
C VAL A 195 -3.76 -2.16 -18.08
N LYS A 196 -4.46 -3.16 -17.54
CA LYS A 196 -5.92 -3.31 -17.63
C LYS A 196 -6.50 -3.32 -16.23
N TYR A 197 -7.64 -2.65 -16.07
CA TYR A 197 -8.37 -2.56 -14.82
C TYR A 197 -9.64 -3.41 -14.91
N VAL A 198 -10.21 -3.77 -13.75
CA VAL A 198 -11.40 -4.63 -13.65
C VAL A 198 -12.63 -3.97 -14.29
N SER A 199 -12.68 -2.64 -14.30
CA SER A 199 -13.75 -1.89 -14.96
C SER A 199 -13.74 -2.12 -16.47
N VAL A 200 -14.94 -2.16 -17.05
CA VAL A 200 -15.15 -2.60 -18.44
C VAL A 200 -14.29 -1.79 -19.40
N ASN A 201 -13.45 -2.50 -20.17
CA ASN A 201 -12.59 -1.93 -21.21
C ASN A 201 -11.69 -0.78 -20.71
N THR A 202 -11.31 -0.76 -19.43
CA THR A 202 -10.53 0.34 -18.85
C THR A 202 -9.06 -0.04 -18.76
N GLY A 203 -8.17 0.81 -19.25
CA GLY A 203 -6.75 0.49 -19.37
C GLY A 203 -5.91 1.65 -19.87
N SER A 204 -4.60 1.54 -19.67
CA SER A 204 -3.58 2.49 -20.12
C SER A 204 -2.44 1.74 -20.78
N SER A 205 -1.92 2.27 -21.88
CA SER A 205 -0.80 1.66 -22.62
C SER A 205 0.09 2.70 -23.28
N GLY A 206 1.34 2.32 -23.50
CA GLY A 206 2.36 3.19 -24.05
C GLY A 206 3.75 2.64 -23.80
N VAL A 207 4.67 3.49 -23.37
CA VAL A 207 6.07 3.12 -23.11
C VAL A 207 6.51 3.50 -21.70
N LEU A 208 7.43 2.74 -21.12
CA LEU A 208 8.04 3.07 -19.84
C LEU A 208 9.07 4.19 -20.02
N VAL A 209 9.04 5.13 -19.08
CA VAL A 209 9.98 6.25 -18.97
C VAL A 209 10.51 6.27 -17.54
N GLN A 210 11.76 6.68 -17.40
CA GLN A 210 12.38 6.95 -16.11
C GLN A 210 12.52 8.47 -15.95
N ASP A 211 12.05 9.01 -14.83
CA ASP A 211 12.29 10.41 -14.46
C ASP A 211 12.28 10.56 -12.93
N VAL A 212 12.25 11.80 -12.44
CA VAL A 212 12.31 12.16 -11.02
C VAL A 212 10.92 12.50 -10.51
N LEU A 213 10.50 11.83 -9.44
CA LEU A 213 9.39 12.23 -8.58
C LEU A 213 9.94 13.12 -7.45
N HIS A 214 9.31 14.28 -7.22
CA HIS A 214 9.71 15.21 -6.16
C HIS A 214 8.88 14.98 -4.89
N LEU A 215 9.60 14.82 -3.79
CA LEU A 215 9.09 14.50 -2.45
C LEU A 215 9.70 15.47 -1.43
N VAL A 216 9.18 15.46 -0.21
CA VAL A 216 9.80 16.10 0.96
C VAL A 216 9.88 15.13 2.13
N ASP A 217 10.93 15.25 2.93
CA ASP A 217 11.04 14.53 4.20
C ASP A 217 10.28 15.22 5.34
N GLY A 218 10.20 14.57 6.51
CA GLY A 218 9.53 15.14 7.70
C GLY A 218 10.13 16.46 8.21
N GLY A 219 11.32 16.84 7.75
CA GLY A 219 11.95 18.14 8.03
C GLY A 219 11.68 19.20 6.95
N GLY A 220 10.89 18.88 5.93
CA GLY A 220 10.58 19.77 4.80
C GLY A 220 11.70 19.86 3.76
N LYS A 221 12.72 18.99 3.83
CA LYS A 221 13.81 18.99 2.85
C LYS A 221 13.36 18.27 1.58
N ALA A 222 13.61 18.90 0.43
CA ALA A 222 13.35 18.31 -0.87
C ALA A 222 14.15 17.01 -1.09
N VAL A 223 13.47 15.99 -1.58
CA VAL A 223 13.99 14.66 -1.92
C VAL A 223 13.58 14.34 -3.35
N GLN A 224 14.56 13.98 -4.18
CA GLN A 224 14.32 13.55 -5.56
C GLN A 224 14.40 12.03 -5.62
N ALA A 225 13.34 11.40 -6.11
CA ALA A 225 13.23 9.95 -6.25
C ALA A 225 13.20 9.56 -7.73
N PRO A 226 14.26 8.92 -8.27
CA PRO A 226 14.20 8.32 -9.59
C PRO A 226 13.16 7.19 -9.61
N ILE A 227 12.18 7.30 -10.51
CA ILE A 227 11.10 6.35 -10.67
C ILE A 227 10.97 5.92 -12.14
N VAL A 228 10.47 4.71 -12.36
CA VAL A 228 10.01 4.25 -13.67
C VAL A 228 8.49 4.27 -13.66
N PHE A 229 7.89 4.89 -14.67
CA PHE A 229 6.45 5.03 -14.81
C PHE A 229 6.03 4.93 -16.27
N GLY A 230 4.73 4.72 -16.50
CA GLY A 230 4.15 4.64 -17.84
C GLY A 230 3.89 6.03 -18.44
N CYS A 231 4.43 6.28 -19.63
CA CYS A 231 3.94 7.32 -20.53
C CYS A 231 2.69 6.79 -21.25
N GLY A 232 1.52 7.14 -20.72
CA GLY A 232 0.21 6.69 -21.21
C GLY A 232 -0.21 7.39 -22.49
N GLN A 233 0.10 6.77 -23.61
CA GLN A 233 -0.21 7.27 -24.95
C GLN A 233 -1.63 6.90 -25.39
N VAL A 234 -2.16 5.78 -24.88
CA VAL A 234 -3.49 5.26 -25.23
C VAL A 234 -4.22 4.85 -23.95
N GLN A 235 -5.39 5.42 -23.72
CA GLN A 235 -6.32 5.13 -22.64
C GLN A 235 -7.64 4.57 -23.20
N THR A 236 -8.33 3.75 -22.42
CA THR A 236 -9.61 3.16 -22.80
C THR A 236 -10.62 3.20 -21.65
N GLY A 237 -11.90 2.98 -21.96
CA GLY A 237 -12.95 2.78 -20.95
C GLY A 237 -13.23 4.04 -20.13
N HIS A 238 -13.28 3.89 -18.80
CA HIS A 238 -13.59 4.98 -17.88
C HIS A 238 -12.61 6.15 -17.98
N PHE A 239 -11.33 5.88 -18.29
CA PHE A 239 -10.31 6.92 -18.44
C PHE A 239 -10.58 7.86 -19.61
N LEU A 240 -11.31 7.44 -20.64
CA LEU A 240 -11.69 8.34 -21.74
C LEU A 240 -12.80 9.32 -21.36
N ARG A 241 -13.40 9.17 -20.17
CA ARG A 241 -14.59 9.92 -19.73
C ARG A 241 -14.31 10.89 -18.57
N GLY A 242 -13.07 10.98 -18.08
CA GLY A 242 -12.70 11.87 -16.97
C GLY A 242 -11.99 11.19 -15.80
N ALA A 243 -12.01 9.85 -15.75
CA ALA A 243 -11.39 9.10 -14.67
C ALA A 243 -9.86 9.15 -14.76
N ALA A 244 -9.19 9.43 -13.65
CA ALA A 244 -7.72 9.47 -13.61
C ALA A 244 -7.09 10.34 -14.73
N ASP A 245 -7.74 11.46 -15.06
CA ASP A 245 -7.32 12.35 -16.16
C ASP A 245 -5.89 12.86 -16.02
N GLY A 246 -5.41 13.05 -14.79
CA GLY A 246 -4.02 13.42 -14.50
C GLY A 246 -3.08 12.23 -14.31
N GLY A 247 -3.58 11.00 -14.38
CA GLY A 247 -2.84 9.75 -14.18
C GLY A 247 -3.30 8.95 -12.96
N LEU A 248 -2.64 7.82 -12.74
CA LEU A 248 -2.92 6.91 -11.63
C LEU A 248 -1.61 6.34 -11.10
N MET A 249 -1.43 6.40 -9.79
CA MET A 249 -0.28 5.88 -9.07
C MET A 249 -0.58 4.52 -8.47
N GLY A 250 -0.04 3.48 -9.10
CA GLY A 250 -0.02 2.13 -8.52
C GLY A 250 0.86 2.08 -7.26
N LEU A 251 0.28 1.54 -6.19
CA LEU A 251 0.86 1.39 -4.86
C LEU A 251 1.02 -0.08 -4.47
N GLY A 252 0.92 -0.99 -5.44
CA GLY A 252 1.04 -2.44 -5.28
C GLY A 252 2.41 -2.93 -4.79
N MET A 253 2.62 -4.25 -4.84
CA MET A 253 3.80 -4.90 -4.28
C MET A 253 4.94 -5.11 -5.30
N ASP A 254 4.69 -4.93 -6.60
CA ASP A 254 5.72 -5.18 -7.62
C ASP A 254 6.81 -4.10 -7.58
N LYS A 255 7.99 -4.42 -8.12
CA LYS A 255 9.20 -3.61 -8.15
C LYS A 255 9.05 -2.29 -8.89
N VAL A 256 8.12 -2.22 -9.85
CA VAL A 256 7.86 -1.01 -10.63
C VAL A 256 7.05 0.04 -9.83
N SER A 257 6.38 -0.38 -8.75
CA SER A 257 5.57 0.54 -7.93
C SER A 257 6.41 1.59 -7.22
N VAL A 258 5.80 2.74 -6.95
CA VAL A 258 6.45 3.85 -6.25
C VAL A 258 6.96 3.43 -4.86
N PRO A 259 6.18 2.74 -4.00
CA PRO A 259 6.70 2.30 -2.70
C PRO A 259 7.93 1.38 -2.83
N SER A 260 7.96 0.49 -3.83
CA SER A 260 9.12 -0.36 -4.12
C SER A 260 10.35 0.46 -4.54
N ALA A 261 10.17 1.45 -5.41
CA ALA A 261 11.25 2.33 -5.86
C ALA A 261 11.86 3.13 -4.69
N LEU A 262 11.02 3.68 -3.82
CA LEU A 262 11.46 4.43 -2.63
C LEU A 262 12.20 3.54 -1.63
N ALA A 263 11.66 2.36 -1.33
CA ALA A 263 12.25 1.43 -0.38
C ALA A 263 13.59 0.86 -0.89
N SER A 264 13.65 0.46 -2.16
CA SER A 264 14.87 -0.10 -2.76
C SER A 264 15.99 0.93 -2.93
N SER A 265 15.64 2.20 -3.12
CA SER A 265 16.59 3.32 -3.15
C SER A 265 17.08 3.74 -1.77
N GLY A 266 16.50 3.19 -0.69
CA GLY A 266 16.83 3.55 0.69
C GLY A 266 16.39 4.96 1.09
N LEU A 267 15.44 5.55 0.36
CA LEU A 267 14.91 6.89 0.62
C LEU A 267 13.94 6.89 1.82
N VAL A 268 13.33 5.74 2.12
CA VAL A 268 12.46 5.52 3.29
C VAL A 268 13.08 4.53 4.27
N ALA A 269 12.81 4.68 5.56
CA ALA A 269 13.34 3.81 6.61
C ALA A 269 12.71 2.41 6.63
N SER A 270 11.51 2.25 6.07
CA SER A 270 10.77 1.00 6.01
C SER A 270 10.10 0.85 4.65
N ASP A 271 10.03 -0.38 4.14
CA ASP A 271 9.21 -0.73 2.98
C ASP A 271 7.74 -0.81 3.43
N SER A 272 7.13 0.36 3.58
CA SER A 272 5.76 0.54 4.06
C SER A 272 5.22 1.92 3.68
N PHE A 273 3.91 2.09 3.74
CA PHE A 273 3.25 3.38 3.63
C PHE A 273 1.92 3.36 4.40
N SER A 274 1.40 4.54 4.74
CA SER A 274 0.09 4.69 5.38
C SER A 274 -0.82 5.63 4.58
N MET A 275 -2.12 5.41 4.72
CA MET A 275 -3.16 6.25 4.16
C MET A 275 -4.22 6.52 5.22
N CYS A 276 -4.80 7.71 5.22
CA CYS A 276 -5.94 8.08 6.07
C CYS A 276 -6.98 8.80 5.23
N PHE A 277 -8.25 8.40 5.33
CA PHE A 277 -9.35 9.05 4.63
C PHE A 277 -10.44 9.49 5.60
N SER A 278 -10.85 10.74 5.49
CA SER A 278 -11.96 11.34 6.23
C SER A 278 -13.25 11.27 5.41
N ARG A 279 -14.39 11.43 6.09
CA ARG A 279 -15.73 11.32 5.50
C ARG A 279 -16.06 12.43 4.50
N ASP A 280 -15.46 13.58 4.68
CA ASP A 280 -15.58 14.78 3.85
C ASP A 280 -14.57 14.83 2.70
N GLY A 281 -13.80 13.76 2.50
CA GLY A 281 -12.86 13.62 1.39
C GLY A 281 -11.48 14.20 1.63
N VAL A 282 -11.19 14.69 2.83
CA VAL A 282 -9.82 14.96 3.25
C VAL A 282 -9.09 13.65 3.46
N GLY A 283 -7.88 13.53 2.93
CA GLY A 283 -7.04 12.39 3.24
C GLY A 283 -5.56 12.71 3.34
N ARG A 284 -4.79 11.69 3.69
CA ARG A 284 -3.35 11.73 3.88
C ARG A 284 -2.68 10.49 3.30
N ILE A 285 -1.45 10.64 2.81
CA ILE A 285 -0.57 9.52 2.45
C ILE A 285 0.88 9.79 2.87
N ASN A 286 1.52 8.82 3.52
CA ASN A 286 2.91 8.92 3.97
C ASN A 286 3.70 7.66 3.60
N PHE A 287 4.82 7.81 2.89
CA PHE A 287 5.72 6.71 2.57
C PHE A 287 6.73 6.50 3.69
N GLY A 288 7.12 5.25 3.94
CA GLY A 288 8.02 4.86 5.02
C GLY A 288 7.36 4.77 6.40
N ASP A 289 6.07 5.11 6.51
CA ASP A 289 5.31 4.95 7.76
C ASP A 289 4.97 3.47 7.97
N ALA A 290 5.38 2.93 9.11
CA ALA A 290 5.13 1.54 9.52
C ALA A 290 4.02 1.44 10.59
N GLY A 291 3.37 2.56 10.89
CA GLY A 291 2.32 2.66 11.89
C GLY A 291 2.84 2.65 13.32
N SER A 292 1.90 2.58 14.25
CA SER A 292 2.18 2.53 15.68
C SER A 292 2.45 1.09 16.16
N PRO A 293 3.26 0.87 17.21
CA PRO A 293 3.48 -0.47 17.76
C PRO A 293 2.23 -1.16 18.33
N ASP A 294 1.20 -0.38 18.65
CA ASP A 294 -0.06 -0.81 19.26
C ASP A 294 -1.25 -0.82 18.28
N GLN A 295 -1.02 -0.60 16.99
CA GLN A 295 -2.06 -0.74 15.97
C GLN A 295 -2.59 -2.17 15.89
N ALA A 296 -3.84 -2.32 15.48
CA ALA A 296 -4.36 -3.63 15.10
C ALA A 296 -3.69 -4.05 13.78
N GLU A 297 -3.41 -5.34 13.61
CA GLU A 297 -2.78 -5.83 12.39
C GLU A 297 -3.28 -7.22 11.99
N THR A 298 -3.18 -7.52 10.70
CA THR A 298 -3.42 -8.86 10.13
C THR A 298 -2.36 -9.16 9.07
N PRO A 299 -1.87 -10.41 8.97
CA PRO A 299 -0.91 -10.76 7.93
C PRO A 299 -1.53 -10.72 6.54
N PHE A 300 -0.76 -10.28 5.56
CA PHE A 300 -1.10 -10.52 4.16
C PHE A 300 -1.02 -12.01 3.83
N ILE A 301 -1.83 -12.45 2.88
CA ILE A 301 -1.70 -13.79 2.31
C ILE A 301 -0.41 -13.84 1.48
N ALA A 302 0.38 -14.88 1.67
CA ALA A 302 1.72 -14.97 1.09
C ALA A 302 1.69 -14.93 -0.45
N ALA A 303 2.58 -14.12 -1.05
CA ALA A 303 2.79 -14.08 -2.48
C ALA A 303 3.18 -15.48 -3.00
N GLY A 304 2.35 -16.03 -3.89
CA GLY A 304 2.47 -17.40 -4.41
C GLY A 304 1.40 -18.38 -3.92
N SER A 305 0.61 -18.02 -2.89
CA SER A 305 -0.62 -18.75 -2.53
C SER A 305 -1.83 -18.31 -3.36
N LEU A 306 -1.72 -17.18 -4.06
CA LEU A 306 -2.74 -16.61 -4.93
C LEU A 306 -2.15 -16.31 -6.32
N GLN A 307 -3.02 -16.24 -7.33
CA GLN A 307 -2.63 -15.98 -8.71
C GLN A 307 -2.06 -14.57 -8.92
N HIS A 308 -2.48 -13.60 -8.11
CA HIS A 308 -2.03 -12.22 -8.16
C HIS A 308 -1.59 -11.71 -6.76
N PRO A 309 -0.38 -11.13 -6.62
CA PRO A 309 0.16 -10.70 -5.33
C PRO A 309 -0.35 -9.29 -4.92
N TYR A 310 -1.65 -9.15 -4.71
CA TYR A 310 -2.24 -7.93 -4.12
C TYR A 310 -2.13 -7.91 -2.59
N TYR A 311 -2.57 -6.81 -1.97
CA TYR A 311 -2.77 -6.70 -0.52
C TYR A 311 -3.97 -7.53 -0.05
N ASN A 312 -3.82 -8.84 -0.10
CA ASN A 312 -4.85 -9.80 0.27
C ASN A 312 -4.80 -10.09 1.77
N ILE A 313 -5.96 -10.05 2.42
CA ILE A 313 -6.15 -10.46 3.82
C ILE A 313 -7.20 -11.55 3.93
N SER A 314 -7.15 -12.33 5.02
CA SER A 314 -8.18 -13.33 5.33
C SER A 314 -9.14 -12.78 6.39
N VAL A 315 -10.43 -12.95 6.15
CA VAL A 315 -11.53 -12.64 7.08
C VAL A 315 -12.19 -13.93 7.51
N GLY A 316 -12.45 -14.10 8.80
CA GLY A 316 -13.10 -15.29 9.37
C GLY A 316 -14.50 -15.03 9.97
N ALA A 317 -14.86 -13.77 10.23
CA ALA A 317 -16.20 -13.42 10.68
C ALA A 317 -16.61 -12.00 10.31
N ILE A 318 -17.92 -11.79 10.21
CA ILE A 318 -18.57 -10.49 10.10
C ILE A 318 -19.39 -10.26 11.36
N THR A 319 -19.30 -9.08 11.94
CA THR A 319 -20.10 -8.69 13.10
C THR A 319 -20.98 -7.50 12.77
N VAL A 320 -22.28 -7.60 13.11
CA VAL A 320 -23.25 -6.49 13.06
C VAL A 320 -23.90 -6.36 14.44
N ASP A 321 -23.71 -5.21 15.08
CA ASP A 321 -23.90 -4.97 16.51
C ASP A 321 -23.20 -6.06 17.35
N SER A 322 -23.96 -6.82 18.15
CA SER A 322 -23.45 -7.92 18.99
C SER A 322 -23.50 -9.28 18.29
N LYS A 323 -23.98 -9.35 17.04
CA LYS A 323 -24.14 -10.61 16.31
C LYS A 323 -22.93 -10.86 15.42
N ALA A 324 -22.04 -11.73 15.88
CA ALA A 324 -20.94 -12.27 15.09
C ALA A 324 -21.41 -13.46 14.26
N MET A 325 -20.99 -13.51 12.99
CA MET A 325 -21.33 -14.56 12.03
C MET A 325 -20.04 -15.06 11.42
N ALA A 326 -19.73 -16.34 11.64
CA ALA A 326 -18.56 -16.98 11.04
C ALA A 326 -18.76 -17.08 9.53
N VAL A 327 -17.83 -16.50 8.78
CA VAL A 327 -17.78 -16.55 7.31
C VAL A 327 -16.34 -16.30 6.89
N GLU A 328 -15.79 -17.25 6.14
CA GLU A 328 -14.40 -17.20 5.70
C GLU A 328 -14.34 -16.71 4.26
N PHE A 329 -13.55 -15.67 4.00
CA PHE A 329 -13.26 -15.18 2.66
C PHE A 329 -11.92 -14.43 2.61
N THR A 330 -11.37 -14.33 1.40
CA THR A 330 -10.22 -13.47 1.11
C THR A 330 -10.72 -12.13 0.58
N ALA A 331 -10.04 -11.05 0.97
CA ALA A 331 -10.31 -9.73 0.44
C ALA A 331 -9.03 -9.00 0.01
N ILE A 332 -9.08 -8.37 -1.17
CA ILE A 332 -8.10 -7.39 -1.62
C ILE A 332 -8.41 -6.06 -0.93
N VAL A 333 -7.42 -5.41 -0.33
CA VAL A 333 -7.56 -4.04 0.21
C VAL A 333 -7.11 -3.03 -0.84
N ASP A 334 -8.08 -2.30 -1.39
CA ASP A 334 -7.91 -1.52 -2.62
C ASP A 334 -8.42 -0.08 -2.49
N SER A 335 -7.50 0.89 -2.44
CA SER A 335 -7.82 2.32 -2.47
C SER A 335 -8.25 2.82 -3.86
N GLY A 336 -7.93 2.08 -4.93
CA GLY A 336 -8.35 2.35 -6.31
C GLY A 336 -9.80 1.90 -6.60
N THR A 337 -10.48 1.32 -5.61
CA THR A 337 -11.88 0.96 -5.66
C THR A 337 -12.67 1.75 -4.61
N SER A 338 -13.65 2.55 -5.04
CA SER A 338 -14.38 3.44 -4.12
C SER A 338 -15.28 2.72 -3.11
N PHE A 339 -15.88 1.59 -3.50
CA PHE A 339 -16.83 0.84 -2.68
C PHE A 339 -16.39 -0.60 -2.44
N THR A 340 -16.86 -1.19 -1.34
CA THR A 340 -16.56 -2.57 -0.99
C THR A 340 -17.43 -3.53 -1.79
N TYR A 341 -16.81 -4.55 -2.38
CA TYR A 341 -17.45 -5.61 -3.14
C TYR A 341 -17.34 -6.93 -2.37
N LEU A 342 -18.47 -7.57 -2.08
CA LEU A 342 -18.49 -8.86 -1.36
C LEU A 342 -19.16 -9.95 -2.20
N ASN A 343 -18.62 -11.17 -2.10
CA ASN A 343 -19.23 -12.39 -2.61
C ASN A 343 -20.22 -12.97 -1.60
N ASP A 344 -21.15 -13.81 -2.07
CA ASP A 344 -21.95 -14.64 -1.14
C ASP A 344 -21.10 -15.76 -0.54
N PRO A 345 -21.33 -16.14 0.73
CA PRO A 345 -22.43 -15.69 1.59
C PRO A 345 -22.15 -14.39 2.38
N ALA A 346 -20.94 -13.85 2.35
CA ALA A 346 -20.54 -12.67 3.13
C ALA A 346 -21.40 -11.44 2.83
N TYR A 347 -21.68 -11.16 1.55
CA TYR A 347 -22.56 -10.07 1.15
C TYR A 347 -23.94 -10.19 1.80
N THR A 348 -24.63 -11.32 1.57
CA THR A 348 -25.99 -11.54 2.09
C THR A 348 -26.03 -11.49 3.62
N LEU A 349 -25.03 -12.06 4.30
CA LEU A 349 -24.97 -12.02 5.77
C LEU A 349 -24.82 -10.59 6.30
N LEU A 350 -23.91 -9.80 5.75
CA LEU A 350 -23.70 -8.42 6.17
C LEU A 350 -24.95 -7.57 5.94
N THR A 351 -25.46 -7.57 4.71
CA THR A 351 -26.51 -6.63 4.29
C THR A 351 -27.87 -6.94 4.92
N THR A 352 -28.25 -8.22 5.05
CA THR A 352 -29.51 -8.61 5.70
C THR A 352 -29.50 -8.33 7.20
N ASN A 353 -28.36 -8.55 7.88
CA ASN A 353 -28.25 -8.26 9.30
C ASN A 353 -28.22 -6.75 9.54
N PHE A 354 -27.50 -5.98 8.73
CA PHE A 354 -27.56 -4.51 8.77
C PHE A 354 -29.01 -4.02 8.63
N ASN A 355 -29.71 -4.51 7.60
CA ASN A 355 -31.10 -4.14 7.35
C ASN A 355 -32.04 -4.44 8.51
N SER A 356 -31.84 -5.56 9.21
CA SER A 356 -32.65 -5.93 10.38
C SER A 356 -32.47 -4.99 11.58
N ARG A 357 -31.42 -4.15 11.58
CA ARG A 357 -31.10 -3.19 12.63
C ARG A 357 -31.45 -1.75 12.27
N VAL A 358 -31.78 -1.47 11.01
CA VAL A 358 -32.16 -0.13 10.53
C VAL A 358 -33.66 0.09 10.75
N SER A 359 -34.01 1.27 11.26
CA SER A 359 -35.40 1.64 11.56
C SER A 359 -36.08 2.42 10.44
N GLU A 360 -35.30 3.08 9.60
CA GLU A 360 -35.74 3.83 8.45
C GLU A 360 -36.33 2.91 7.37
N ALA A 361 -37.33 3.41 6.64
CA ALA A 361 -37.98 2.64 5.59
C ALA A 361 -37.04 2.45 4.40
N ARG A 362 -37.05 1.25 3.81
CA ARG A 362 -36.33 0.97 2.55
C ARG A 362 -36.87 1.82 1.41
N ASP A 363 -35.95 2.29 0.58
CA ASP A 363 -36.26 3.07 -0.62
C ASP A 363 -35.27 2.73 -1.74
N THR A 364 -35.55 3.24 -2.94
CA THR A 364 -34.70 3.13 -4.11
C THR A 364 -34.39 4.51 -4.65
N TYR A 365 -33.12 4.77 -4.93
CA TYR A 365 -32.67 6.03 -5.51
C TYR A 365 -32.17 5.80 -6.94
N GLY A 366 -32.41 6.79 -7.81
CA GLY A 366 -31.99 6.75 -9.21
C GLY A 366 -30.52 7.11 -9.42
N SER A 367 -30.22 7.62 -10.63
CA SER A 367 -28.89 7.79 -11.23
C SER A 367 -27.74 7.97 -10.25
N GLY A 368 -26.94 6.91 -10.09
CA GLY A 368 -25.71 6.86 -9.29
C GLY A 368 -25.77 5.91 -8.08
N TYR A 369 -26.97 5.63 -7.58
CA TYR A 369 -27.18 4.77 -6.40
C TYR A 369 -27.77 3.40 -6.72
N GLU A 370 -28.11 3.10 -7.97
CA GLU A 370 -28.76 1.83 -8.35
C GLU A 370 -27.89 0.60 -8.09
N LYS A 371 -26.58 0.82 -7.92
CA LYS A 371 -25.61 -0.23 -7.54
C LYS A 371 -25.73 -0.67 -6.08
N PHE A 372 -26.35 0.13 -5.22
CA PHE A 372 -26.56 -0.19 -3.81
C PHE A 372 -27.94 -0.79 -3.61
N GLU A 373 -27.98 -2.04 -3.14
CA GLU A 373 -29.26 -2.73 -2.94
C GLU A 373 -30.01 -2.18 -1.71
N TYR A 374 -29.29 -1.79 -0.65
CA TYR A 374 -29.85 -1.44 0.65
C TYR A 374 -29.81 0.08 0.90
N CYS A 375 -30.86 0.79 0.48
CA CYS A 375 -31.03 2.23 0.72
C CYS A 375 -32.27 2.54 1.58
N TYR A 376 -32.21 3.65 2.31
CA TYR A 376 -33.19 4.02 3.32
C TYR A 376 -33.54 5.51 3.22
N ARG A 377 -34.83 5.82 3.35
CA ARG A 377 -35.34 7.19 3.29
C ARG A 377 -35.43 7.83 4.66
N LEU A 378 -34.97 9.08 4.75
CA LEU A 378 -35.11 9.92 5.93
C LEU A 378 -36.52 10.51 6.02
N SER A 379 -36.99 10.73 7.25
CA SER A 379 -38.23 11.50 7.46
C SER A 379 -38.03 12.96 7.08
N PRO A 380 -39.08 13.71 6.66
CA PRO A 380 -38.95 15.14 6.41
C PRO A 380 -38.31 15.88 7.60
N GLY A 381 -37.24 16.64 7.34
CA GLY A 381 -36.49 17.39 8.37
C GLY A 381 -35.47 16.57 9.17
N GLN A 382 -35.36 15.26 8.96
CA GLN A 382 -34.33 14.42 9.57
C GLN A 382 -32.99 14.61 8.87
N THR A 383 -31.94 14.95 9.61
CA THR A 383 -30.58 15.23 9.09
C THR A 383 -29.53 14.19 9.48
N SER A 384 -29.90 13.23 10.34
CA SER A 384 -29.03 12.17 10.83
C SER A 384 -29.76 10.82 10.82
N MET A 385 -29.00 9.73 10.81
CA MET A 385 -29.56 8.39 11.01
C MET A 385 -30.06 8.25 12.44
N ARG A 386 -31.19 7.57 12.64
CA ARG A 386 -31.69 7.25 13.99
C ARG A 386 -30.70 6.36 14.75
N ARG A 387 -30.03 5.47 14.03
CA ARG A 387 -28.98 4.60 14.55
C ARG A 387 -28.13 4.05 13.40
N LEU A 388 -26.81 4.07 13.56
CA LEU A 388 -25.89 3.30 12.73
C LEU A 388 -25.50 2.01 13.47
N PRO A 389 -25.84 0.81 12.96
CA PRO A 389 -25.37 -0.45 13.53
C PRO A 389 -23.85 -0.53 13.50
N ALA A 390 -23.23 -0.96 14.61
CA ALA A 390 -21.78 -1.15 14.64
C ALA A 390 -21.39 -2.34 13.75
N MET A 391 -20.42 -2.18 12.86
CA MET A 391 -20.01 -3.26 11.94
C MET A 391 -18.50 -3.45 11.91
N SER A 392 -18.06 -4.70 11.78
CA SER A 392 -16.65 -5.02 11.68
C SER A 392 -16.39 -6.37 11.02
N LEU A 393 -15.16 -6.56 10.56
CA LEU A 393 -14.61 -7.83 10.09
C LEU A 393 -13.63 -8.35 11.16
N THR A 394 -13.73 -9.63 11.50
CA THR A 394 -12.68 -10.31 12.28
C THR A 394 -11.71 -10.95 11.31
N THR A 395 -10.48 -10.46 11.31
CA THR A 395 -9.42 -10.90 10.39
C THR A 395 -8.62 -12.06 10.99
N LYS A 396 -7.78 -12.69 10.18
CA LYS A 396 -6.82 -13.70 10.66
C LYS A 396 -5.96 -13.13 11.79
N GLY A 397 -5.84 -13.90 12.86
CA GLY A 397 -5.19 -13.46 14.11
C GLY A 397 -6.16 -12.83 15.12
N GLY A 398 -7.44 -12.65 14.77
CA GLY A 398 -8.49 -12.18 15.67
C GLY A 398 -8.60 -10.65 15.76
N ALA A 399 -7.79 -9.90 15.02
CA ALA A 399 -7.88 -8.45 14.98
C ALA A 399 -9.18 -8.00 14.32
N VAL A 400 -9.83 -7.00 14.93
CA VAL A 400 -11.11 -6.44 14.47
C VAL A 400 -10.84 -5.25 13.56
N PHE A 401 -11.26 -5.36 12.30
CA PHE A 401 -11.26 -4.28 11.33
C PHE A 401 -12.62 -3.57 11.37
N PRO A 402 -12.72 -2.34 11.93
CA PRO A 402 -13.99 -1.65 12.09
C PRO A 402 -14.44 -0.99 10.77
N MET A 403 -15.73 -1.10 10.45
CA MET A 403 -16.36 -0.34 9.36
C MET A 403 -16.94 0.95 9.94
N THR A 404 -16.14 2.02 9.99
CA THR A 404 -16.51 3.23 10.75
C THR A 404 -17.65 4.02 10.08
N TRP A 405 -17.65 4.08 8.75
CA TRP A 405 -18.64 4.82 7.96
C TRP A 405 -19.08 4.05 6.70
N PRO A 406 -19.85 2.96 6.87
CA PRO A 406 -20.18 2.04 5.78
C PRO A 406 -21.33 2.53 4.89
N ILE A 407 -21.76 3.79 5.01
CA ILE A 407 -22.95 4.32 4.33
C ILE A 407 -22.59 5.49 3.41
N ILE A 408 -23.39 5.66 2.36
CA ILE A 408 -23.29 6.74 1.38
C ILE A 408 -24.53 7.62 1.53
N PRO A 409 -24.38 8.91 1.90
CA PRO A 409 -25.51 9.80 2.01
C PRO A 409 -26.10 10.07 0.62
N VAL A 410 -27.43 10.13 0.55
CA VAL A 410 -28.17 10.52 -0.66
C VAL A 410 -28.63 11.94 -0.46
N LEU A 411 -28.10 12.85 -1.27
CA LEU A 411 -28.38 14.28 -1.20
C LEU A 411 -29.32 14.71 -2.32
N ALA A 412 -30.21 15.65 -2.04
CA ALA A 412 -31.02 16.31 -3.05
C ALA A 412 -31.12 17.82 -2.78
N SER A 413 -31.35 18.57 -3.84
CA SER A 413 -31.64 20.01 -3.79
C SER A 413 -33.10 20.24 -4.12
N THR A 414 -33.78 21.06 -3.33
CA THR A 414 -35.12 21.58 -3.64
C THR A 414 -34.99 22.96 -4.25
N ASN A 415 -35.54 23.15 -5.46
CA ASN A 415 -35.60 24.45 -6.16
C ASN A 415 -34.24 25.14 -6.36
N GLY A 416 -33.15 24.37 -6.53
CA GLY A 416 -31.79 24.93 -6.67
C GLY A 416 -31.19 25.47 -5.37
N GLY A 417 -31.79 25.17 -4.22
CA GLY A 417 -31.22 25.45 -2.90
C GLY A 417 -30.06 24.53 -2.51
N PRO A 418 -29.52 24.66 -1.29
CA PRO A 418 -28.46 23.78 -0.81
C PRO A 418 -28.90 22.32 -0.78
N TYR A 419 -27.96 21.44 -1.09
CA TYR A 419 -28.16 20.00 -0.99
C TYR A 419 -28.37 19.61 0.47
N HIS A 420 -29.39 18.79 0.72
CA HIS A 420 -29.68 18.22 2.03
C HIS A 420 -29.87 16.71 1.91
N PRO A 421 -29.59 15.95 2.98
CA PRO A 421 -29.77 14.51 2.96
C PRO A 421 -31.26 14.16 2.90
N ILE A 422 -31.62 13.29 1.95
CA ILE A 422 -32.96 12.71 1.80
C ILE A 422 -32.98 11.22 2.12
N GLY A 423 -31.80 10.62 2.27
CA GLY A 423 -31.61 9.19 2.44
C GLY A 423 -30.16 8.81 2.63
N TYR A 424 -29.92 7.52 2.72
CA TYR A 424 -28.59 6.93 2.66
C TYR A 424 -28.65 5.51 2.12
N CYS A 425 -27.55 5.03 1.54
CA CYS A 425 -27.37 3.66 1.08
C CYS A 425 -26.25 2.99 1.86
N LEU A 426 -26.35 1.68 2.11
CA LEU A 426 -25.22 0.87 2.54
C LEU A 426 -24.23 0.75 1.37
N GLY A 427 -23.00 1.20 1.57
CA GLY A 427 -21.95 1.29 0.55
C GLY A 427 -21.28 -0.05 0.21
N VAL A 428 -22.06 -1.12 0.11
CA VAL A 428 -21.57 -2.47 -0.19
C VAL A 428 -22.27 -2.97 -1.45
N ILE A 429 -21.48 -3.46 -2.39
CA ILE A 429 -21.97 -3.94 -3.69
C ILE A 429 -21.76 -5.45 -3.75
N LYS A 430 -22.78 -6.17 -4.26
CA LYS A 430 -22.62 -7.60 -4.52
C LYS A 430 -21.66 -7.77 -5.69
N ASN A 431 -20.57 -8.49 -5.48
CA ASN A 431 -19.68 -8.82 -6.57
C ASN A 431 -20.40 -9.77 -7.54
N ARG A 432 -20.64 -9.29 -8.77
CA ARG A 432 -21.28 -10.05 -9.86
C ARG A 432 -20.28 -10.39 -10.97
N ILE A 433 -19.03 -9.95 -10.84
CA ILE A 433 -17.98 -10.14 -11.84
C ILE A 433 -17.25 -11.45 -11.48
N SER A 434 -17.54 -12.50 -12.23
CA SER A 434 -17.08 -13.87 -11.99
C SER A 434 -15.64 -14.16 -12.43
N SER A 435 -14.77 -13.15 -12.59
CA SER A 435 -13.39 -13.35 -13.04
C SER A 435 -12.36 -13.32 -11.90
N THR A 436 -12.74 -12.88 -10.71
CA THR A 436 -11.91 -12.94 -9.50
C THR A 436 -12.81 -13.36 -8.33
N ASP A 437 -12.56 -14.55 -7.75
CA ASP A 437 -13.34 -15.11 -6.64
C ASP A 437 -13.14 -14.35 -5.31
N ASP A 438 -12.27 -13.34 -5.29
CA ASP A 438 -11.94 -12.56 -4.09
C ASP A 438 -12.88 -11.37 -3.88
N ALA A 439 -13.16 -11.05 -2.63
CA ALA A 439 -13.84 -9.81 -2.24
C ALA A 439 -12.87 -8.61 -2.35
N THR A 440 -13.40 -7.39 -2.36
CA THR A 440 -12.60 -6.16 -2.34
C THR A 440 -13.07 -5.27 -1.21
N ILE A 441 -12.18 -4.96 -0.27
CA ILE A 441 -12.35 -3.89 0.71
C ILE A 441 -11.93 -2.60 0.02
N GLY A 442 -12.92 -1.80 -0.35
CA GLY A 442 -12.70 -0.52 -1.01
C GLY A 442 -12.40 0.60 -0.02
N GLN A 443 -12.15 1.78 -0.58
CA GLN A 443 -11.86 3.01 0.16
C GLN A 443 -12.88 3.31 1.25
N ASN A 444 -14.18 3.08 1.00
CA ASN A 444 -15.24 3.36 1.95
C ASN A 444 -15.09 2.63 3.30
N PHE A 445 -14.43 1.47 3.33
CA PHE A 445 -14.14 0.73 4.56
C PHE A 445 -12.80 1.15 5.20
N MET A 446 -11.94 1.84 4.46
CA MET A 446 -10.71 2.46 4.97
C MET A 446 -10.97 3.83 5.62
N THR A 447 -12.08 4.49 5.28
CA THR A 447 -12.48 5.78 5.86
C THR A 447 -12.55 5.72 7.40
N GLY A 448 -12.05 6.76 8.06
CA GLY A 448 -11.96 6.89 9.52
C GLY A 448 -10.80 6.12 10.16
N LEU A 449 -9.93 5.51 9.35
CA LEU A 449 -8.77 4.75 9.80
C LEU A 449 -7.50 5.31 9.17
N LYS A 450 -6.39 5.23 9.91
CA LYS A 450 -5.07 5.18 9.29
C LYS A 450 -4.79 3.72 8.97
N VAL A 451 -4.73 3.39 7.69
CA VAL A 451 -4.43 2.04 7.18
C VAL A 451 -2.97 2.00 6.75
N VAL A 452 -2.23 1.01 7.24
CA VAL A 452 -0.78 0.88 7.09
C VAL A 452 -0.47 -0.38 6.30
N PHE A 453 0.19 -0.22 5.16
CA PHE A 453 0.64 -1.32 4.32
C PHE A 453 2.11 -1.61 4.64
N ASP A 454 2.39 -2.41 5.68
CA ASP A 454 3.76 -2.80 6.04
C ASP A 454 4.20 -4.00 5.19
N ARG A 455 4.66 -3.70 3.98
CA ARG A 455 5.16 -4.66 2.99
C ARG A 455 6.39 -5.41 3.51
N ARG A 456 7.24 -4.76 4.32
CA ARG A 456 8.43 -5.36 4.94
C ARG A 456 8.08 -6.51 5.89
N ARG A 457 7.05 -6.32 6.73
CA ARG A 457 6.54 -7.34 7.66
C ARG A 457 5.45 -8.22 7.04
N SER A 458 4.96 -7.85 5.86
CA SER A 458 3.84 -8.48 5.17
C SER A 458 2.57 -8.47 6.03
N VAL A 459 2.22 -7.31 6.56
CA VAL A 459 1.01 -7.09 7.38
C VAL A 459 0.26 -5.83 6.95
N LEU A 460 -1.06 -5.86 7.07
CA LEU A 460 -1.91 -4.68 7.07
C LEU A 460 -2.12 -4.25 8.52
N GLY A 461 -1.80 -3.00 8.84
CA GLY A 461 -2.07 -2.37 10.14
C GLY A 461 -3.22 -1.37 10.02
N TRP A 462 -3.94 -1.12 11.12
CA TRP A 462 -4.90 -0.02 11.19
C TRP A 462 -5.14 0.46 12.62
N GLU A 463 -5.51 1.74 12.72
CA GLU A 463 -6.05 2.35 13.93
C GLU A 463 -7.05 3.45 13.58
N LYS A 464 -8.00 3.74 14.48
CA LYS A 464 -8.87 4.92 14.32
C LYS A 464 -8.03 6.18 14.38
N PHE A 465 -8.24 7.05 13.41
CA PHE A 465 -7.32 8.16 13.20
C PHE A 465 -8.05 9.39 12.66
N ASP A 466 -7.68 10.56 13.17
CA ASP A 466 -8.17 11.85 12.70
C ASP A 466 -7.20 12.36 11.63
N CYS A 467 -7.61 12.29 10.36
CA CYS A 467 -6.77 12.68 9.22
C CYS A 467 -6.48 14.19 9.18
N TYR A 468 -7.24 15.03 9.91
CA TYR A 468 -6.98 16.47 9.99
C TYR A 468 -5.85 16.78 10.96
N LYS A 469 -5.96 16.20 12.16
CA LYS A 469 -5.01 16.43 13.26
C LYS A 469 -3.75 15.57 13.15
N ASP A 470 -3.74 14.63 12.21
CA ASP A 470 -2.71 13.60 12.06
C ASP A 470 -2.47 12.87 13.39
N ALA A 471 -3.57 12.52 14.07
CA ALA A 471 -3.54 12.02 15.44
C ALA A 471 -4.47 10.82 15.65
N LYS A 472 -4.04 9.91 16.52
CA LYS A 472 -4.83 8.75 16.96
C LYS A 472 -6.08 9.21 17.71
N MET A 473 -7.23 8.64 17.36
CA MET A 473 -8.48 8.89 18.09
C MET A 473 -8.56 7.98 19.33
N GLN A 474 -9.08 8.52 20.45
CA GLN A 474 -9.37 7.70 21.62
C GLN A 474 -10.58 6.79 21.37
N ASP A 475 -10.52 5.57 21.90
CA ASP A 475 -11.68 4.67 21.91
C ASP A 475 -12.72 5.15 22.92
N GLY A 476 -14.00 5.22 22.51
CA GLY A 476 -15.10 5.56 23.42
C GLY A 476 -16.18 6.52 22.89
N GLY A 477 -16.05 7.02 21.66
CA GLY A 477 -17.11 7.83 21.03
C GLY A 477 -18.29 6.98 20.54
N SER A 478 -19.52 7.49 20.71
CA SER A 478 -20.68 6.96 20.01
C SER A 478 -20.47 7.13 18.49
N PRO A 479 -20.91 6.19 17.62
CA PRO A 479 -20.82 6.38 16.18
C PRO A 479 -21.50 7.69 15.81
N ASP A 480 -20.79 8.57 15.09
CA ASP A 480 -21.42 9.75 14.51
C ASP A 480 -22.53 9.26 13.56
N THR A 481 -23.72 9.83 13.65
CA THR A 481 -24.86 9.48 12.78
C THR A 481 -25.27 10.60 11.84
N SER A 482 -24.57 11.74 11.90
CA SER A 482 -24.80 12.89 11.03
C SER A 482 -24.51 12.52 9.57
N LEU A 483 -25.38 12.94 8.66
CA LEU A 483 -25.22 12.68 7.22
C LEU A 483 -24.61 13.88 6.46
N GLY A 484 -24.28 14.95 7.18
CA GLY A 484 -23.49 16.09 6.69
C GLY A 484 -22.04 16.01 7.17
N SER A 485 -21.19 16.91 6.68
CA SER A 485 -19.80 16.99 7.15
C SER A 485 -19.72 17.33 8.62
N PRO A 486 -18.80 16.70 9.37
CA PRO A 486 -18.44 17.14 10.71
C PRO A 486 -17.59 18.42 10.62
N ALA A 487 -18.19 19.52 10.12
CA ALA A 487 -17.61 20.85 10.18
C ALA A 487 -18.52 21.71 11.04
N GLY A 488 -18.20 21.79 12.33
CA GLY A 488 -18.99 22.56 13.29
C GLY A 488 -18.65 22.28 14.74
N ASP A 489 -17.37 22.24 15.11
CA ASP A 489 -16.96 22.77 16.42
C ASP A 489 -15.47 23.19 16.42
N ASP A 490 -15.31 24.50 16.55
CA ASP A 490 -14.21 25.30 17.08
C ASP A 490 -12.86 25.48 16.34
N SER A 491 -12.60 26.78 16.11
CA SER A 491 -11.38 27.52 15.78
C SER A 491 -10.02 26.82 15.59
N THR A 492 -9.54 26.78 14.34
CA THR A 492 -8.10 26.95 14.03
C THR A 492 -7.89 27.80 12.77
N PRO A 493 -7.04 28.85 12.81
CA PRO A 493 -6.77 29.70 11.66
C PRO A 493 -5.68 29.06 10.77
N GLY A 494 -6.02 28.79 9.50
CA GLY A 494 -5.03 28.28 8.55
C GLY A 494 -5.57 27.59 7.30
N SER A 495 -6.89 27.38 7.17
CA SER A 495 -7.44 26.87 5.91
C SER A 495 -7.63 28.02 4.91
N PRO A 496 -7.17 27.91 3.64
CA PRO A 496 -7.50 28.89 2.63
C PRO A 496 -9.02 28.90 2.46
N ASN A 497 -9.63 30.08 2.57
CA ASN A 497 -11.06 30.30 2.35
C ASN A 497 -11.49 29.65 1.02
N GLY A 498 -12.30 28.60 1.14
CA GLY A 498 -13.02 27.98 0.05
C GLY A 498 -14.15 27.17 0.66
N ASP A 499 -15.39 27.52 0.29
CA ASP A 499 -16.62 26.83 0.68
C ASP A 499 -16.59 25.39 0.18
N TYR A 500 -15.90 24.50 0.89
CA TYR A 500 -15.87 23.07 0.58
C TYR A 500 -16.96 22.37 1.39
N VAL A 501 -18.18 22.39 0.84
CA VAL A 501 -19.20 21.41 1.20
C VAL A 501 -18.87 20.16 0.39
N PRO A 502 -18.68 18.97 1.00
CA PRO A 502 -18.54 17.70 0.28
C PRO A 502 -19.83 17.41 -0.46
N TYR A 503 -19.88 17.94 -1.66
CA TYR A 503 -20.87 17.62 -2.65
C TYR A 503 -20.51 16.24 -3.17
N VAL A 504 -21.43 15.29 -2.97
CA VAL A 504 -21.51 14.01 -3.67
C VAL A 504 -22.12 14.38 -5.03
N PRO A 505 -21.38 14.59 -6.14
CA PRO A 505 -22.06 14.85 -7.39
C PRO A 505 -22.73 13.56 -7.78
N LEU A 506 -24.03 13.68 -7.96
CA LEU A 506 -24.77 12.73 -8.74
C LEU A 506 -24.18 12.73 -10.15
N PRO A 507 -24.05 11.57 -10.81
CA PRO A 507 -23.58 11.48 -12.18
C PRO A 507 -24.64 12.04 -13.13
N TRP A 508 -24.79 13.36 -13.17
CA TRP A 508 -25.47 14.09 -14.23
C TRP A 508 -24.88 15.49 -14.35
N GLU A 509 -23.90 15.61 -15.23
CA GLU A 509 -23.77 16.74 -16.15
C GLU A 509 -22.76 16.31 -17.20
N ASN A 510 -23.24 15.51 -18.16
CA ASN A 510 -22.71 15.48 -19.51
C ASN A 510 -23.85 14.98 -20.40
N ASN A 511 -24.68 15.92 -20.82
CA ASN A 511 -25.55 15.76 -21.98
C ASN A 511 -24.67 15.45 -23.20
N ALA A 512 -24.42 14.18 -23.45
CA ALA A 512 -24.05 13.67 -24.76
C ALA A 512 -25.03 12.55 -25.08
N THR A 513 -26.16 12.94 -25.67
CA THR A 513 -26.98 12.07 -26.48
C THR A 513 -26.11 11.50 -27.61
N ASP A 514 -25.57 10.30 -27.42
CA ASP A 514 -25.16 9.43 -28.53
C ASP A 514 -25.43 7.99 -28.13
N GLY A 515 -26.22 7.31 -28.97
CA GLY A 515 -26.80 6.00 -28.71
C GLY A 515 -25.79 4.84 -28.59
N PRO A 516 -26.28 3.60 -28.42
CA PRO A 516 -25.44 2.44 -28.17
C PRO A 516 -24.61 2.11 -29.42
N TYR A 517 -23.34 2.50 -29.42
CA TYR A 517 -22.38 2.09 -30.43
C TYR A 517 -21.84 0.69 -30.07
N TYR A 518 -22.30 -0.33 -30.78
CA TYR A 518 -21.65 -1.65 -30.82
C TYR A 518 -20.43 -1.55 -31.74
N PRO A 519 -19.19 -1.84 -31.29
CA PRO A 519 -18.10 -2.13 -32.20
C PRO A 519 -17.98 -3.64 -32.40
N GLY A 520 -18.05 -4.06 -33.66
CA GLY A 520 -17.89 -5.45 -34.09
C GLY A 520 -16.56 -6.06 -33.68
N GLY A 521 -16.60 -7.36 -33.44
CA GLY A 521 -15.43 -8.16 -33.12
C GLY A 521 -14.43 -8.19 -34.27
N VAL A 522 -13.14 -8.02 -33.93
CA VAL A 522 -12.02 -8.35 -34.81
C VAL A 522 -11.46 -9.69 -34.35
N PRO A 523 -11.36 -10.71 -35.23
CA PRO A 523 -10.90 -12.05 -34.83
C PRO A 523 -9.37 -12.10 -34.76
N LEU A 524 -8.83 -12.38 -33.57
CA LEU A 524 -7.42 -12.74 -33.40
C LEU A 524 -7.28 -14.27 -33.53
N THR A 525 -6.61 -14.69 -34.59
CA THR A 525 -6.20 -16.08 -34.81
C THR A 525 -4.84 -16.31 -34.15
N TRP A 526 -4.74 -17.34 -33.31
CA TRP A 526 -3.49 -17.82 -32.73
C TRP A 526 -2.87 -18.89 -33.64
N PRO A 527 -1.58 -18.80 -34.01
CA PRO A 527 -0.85 -19.97 -34.48
C PRO A 527 -0.21 -20.70 -33.30
N ALA A 528 -0.41 -22.01 -33.30
CA ALA A 528 0.08 -22.98 -32.34
C ALA A 528 1.63 -23.05 -32.27
N ARG A 529 2.13 -23.36 -31.07
CA ARG A 529 3.51 -23.74 -30.77
C ARG A 529 3.98 -24.87 -31.69
N SER A 530 5.04 -24.64 -32.46
CA SER A 530 5.95 -25.68 -32.92
C SER A 530 7.19 -25.69 -32.02
N GLY A 531 7.43 -26.83 -31.37
CA GLY A 531 8.64 -27.06 -30.60
C GLY A 531 9.80 -27.41 -31.52
N SER A 532 10.95 -26.81 -31.29
CA SER A 532 12.23 -27.39 -31.66
C SER A 532 13.24 -27.11 -30.55
N GLY A 533 13.76 -28.19 -29.99
CA GLY A 533 14.82 -28.16 -29.00
C GLY A 533 16.15 -27.78 -29.65
N SER A 534 16.95 -27.02 -28.91
CA SER A 534 18.38 -26.93 -29.15
C SER A 534 19.08 -26.64 -27.83
N SER A 535 19.83 -27.64 -27.39
CA SER A 535 20.77 -27.61 -26.28
C SER A 535 21.87 -26.57 -26.50
N SER A 536 22.19 -25.78 -25.48
CA SER A 536 23.50 -25.15 -25.37
C SER A 536 23.96 -25.07 -23.92
N ARG A 537 25.23 -25.46 -23.76
CA ARG A 537 25.96 -25.75 -22.53
C ARG A 537 26.20 -24.47 -21.71
N ALA A 538 25.95 -24.54 -20.41
CA ALA A 538 26.39 -23.54 -19.44
C ALA A 538 27.80 -23.88 -18.94
N SER A 539 28.73 -22.95 -19.09
CA SER A 539 30.07 -22.99 -18.50
C SER A 539 30.07 -22.24 -17.16
N PHE A 540 30.52 -22.93 -16.12
CA PHE A 540 30.78 -22.41 -14.76
C PHE A 540 32.01 -21.49 -14.74
N GLY A 541 31.95 -20.42 -13.93
CA GLY A 541 33.13 -19.59 -13.64
C GLY A 541 32.89 -18.42 -12.68
N VAL A 542 33.02 -18.70 -11.36
CA VAL A 542 33.60 -17.87 -10.27
C VAL A 542 33.02 -16.46 -10.01
N LEU A 543 32.20 -16.22 -8.96
CA LEU A 543 32.45 -16.02 -7.51
C LEU A 543 32.97 -14.62 -7.05
N LEU A 544 32.16 -14.02 -6.16
CA LEU A 544 32.48 -13.29 -4.92
C LEU A 544 33.01 -11.83 -4.97
N SER A 545 32.25 -10.91 -4.34
CA SER A 545 32.67 -10.15 -3.13
C SER A 545 31.59 -9.14 -2.67
N LEU A 546 31.16 -9.26 -1.41
CA LEU A 546 30.82 -8.21 -0.42
C LEU A 546 29.72 -8.68 0.54
N ILE A 547 30.15 -9.29 1.65
CA ILE A 547 29.33 -9.55 2.83
C ILE A 547 29.91 -8.71 3.97
N LEU A 548 29.14 -7.74 4.46
CA LEU A 548 29.38 -7.03 5.71
C LEU A 548 28.49 -7.68 6.79
N LEU A 549 29.10 -8.36 7.77
CA LEU A 549 28.42 -8.97 8.91
C LEU A 549 28.64 -8.10 10.16
N HIS A 550 27.58 -7.74 10.89
CA HIS A 550 27.69 -7.17 12.25
C HIS A 550 26.92 -8.01 13.26
N VAL A 551 27.50 -8.14 14.45
CA VAL A 551 27.36 -9.24 15.42
C VAL A 551 26.54 -8.83 16.64
N LEU A 552 25.86 -9.81 17.27
CA LEU A 552 25.35 -9.75 18.65
C LEU A 552 26.34 -10.50 19.56
N VAL A 553 26.88 -9.81 20.57
CA VAL A 553 27.78 -10.38 21.58
C VAL A 553 26.94 -10.79 22.79
N VAL A 554 26.94 -12.07 23.14
CA VAL A 554 26.39 -12.56 24.41
C VAL A 554 27.57 -12.92 25.30
N ILE A 555 27.75 -12.18 26.40
CA ILE A 555 28.78 -12.46 27.39
C ILE A 555 28.24 -13.52 28.34
N SER A 556 28.86 -14.70 28.36
CA SER A 556 28.69 -15.69 29.43
C SER A 556 30.03 -15.84 30.13
N VAL A 557 30.08 -15.51 31.42
CA VAL A 557 31.25 -15.75 32.26
C VAL A 557 31.07 -17.14 32.87
N ALA A 558 31.96 -18.07 32.52
CA ALA A 558 32.12 -19.33 33.23
C ALA A 558 33.40 -19.21 34.08
N TRP A 559 33.30 -19.60 35.36
CA TRP A 559 34.45 -19.79 36.24
C TRP A 559 35.10 -21.14 35.96
#